data_AF-A0A523INF0-F1
#
_entry.id   AF-A0A523INF0-F1
#
_cell.length_a   1.000
_cell.length_b   1.000
_cell.length_c   1.000
_cell.angle_alpha   90.00
_cell.angle_beta   90.00
_cell.angle_gamma   90.00
#
_symmetry.space_group_name_H-M   'P 1'
#
loop_
_entity.id
_entity.type
_entity.pdbx_description
1 polymer ?
#
loop_
_entity_poly.entity_id
_entity_poly.type
_entity_poly.pdbx_seq_one_letter_code
_entity_poly.pdbx_strand_id
1 'polypeptide(L)' 'VSKWLKRRAAIEPVFGHLKSDNRMSRNHLKGTEGDKINALLCACGFNFRKLLRAFLFWLQKTFGRPEKCD' A
#
# COMPACT_ATOMS: atom_id res chain seq x y z
N VAL A 1 18.46 21.59 -1.45
CA VAL A 1 17.59 21.18 -0.31
C VAL A 1 16.10 20.96 -0.69
N SER A 2 15.54 21.63 -1.72
CA SER A 2 14.09 21.65 -2.01
C SER A 2 13.43 20.32 -2.51
N LYS A 3 14.09 19.54 -3.38
CA LYS A 3 13.44 18.37 -4.03
C LYS A 3 13.20 17.19 -3.09
N TRP A 4 14.11 16.95 -2.14
CA TRP A 4 14.00 15.86 -1.17
C TRP A 4 12.89 16.10 -0.15
N LEU A 5 12.72 17.35 0.30
CA LEU A 5 11.62 17.72 1.20
C LEU A 5 10.24 17.53 0.53
N LYS A 6 10.10 17.91 -0.75
CA LYS A 6 8.87 17.69 -1.52
C LYS A 6 8.52 16.19 -1.67
N ARG A 7 9.52 15.31 -1.80
CA ARG A 7 9.28 13.86 -1.84
C ARG A 7 8.79 13.30 -0.51
N ARG A 8 9.23 13.86 0.63
CA ARG A 8 8.77 13.46 1.97
C ARG A 8 7.33 13.88 2.22
N ALA A 9 6.92 15.05 1.70
CA ALA A 9 5.54 15.52 1.78
C ALA A 9 4.54 14.55 1.10
N ALA A 10 4.97 13.79 0.09
CA ALA A 10 4.12 12.77 -0.55
C ALA A 10 3.82 11.55 0.34
N ILE A 11 4.51 11.41 1.49
CA ILE A 11 4.30 10.31 2.43
C ILE A 11 3.15 10.63 3.39
N GLU A 12 2.91 11.90 3.73
CA GLU A 12 1.80 12.35 4.57
C GLU A 12 0.42 11.89 4.08
N PRO A 13 0.03 12.07 2.79
CA PRO A 13 -1.25 11.56 2.29
C PRO A 13 -1.32 10.03 2.29
N VAL A 14 -0.19 9.33 2.15
CA VAL A 14 -0.12 7.87 2.28
C VAL A 14 -0.38 7.43 3.72
N PHE A 15 0.19 8.13 4.71
CA PHE A 15 -0.13 7.91 6.12
C PHE A 15 -1.58 8.24 6.46
N GLY A 16 -2.17 9.27 5.83
CA GLY A 16 -3.60 9.56 5.93
C GLY A 16 -4.47 8.39 5.48
N HIS A 17 -4.21 7.86 4.28
CA HIS A 17 -4.91 6.67 3.76
C HIS A 17 -4.66 5.41 4.61
N LEU A 18 -3.46 5.25 5.17
CA LEU A 18 -3.17 4.14 6.09
C LEU A 18 -4.03 4.20 7.36
N LYS A 19 -4.24 5.41 7.91
CA LYS A 19 -5.10 5.63 9.09
C LYS A 19 -6.58 5.41 8.80
N SER A 20 -7.09 5.91 7.68
CA SER A 20 -8.52 5.79 7.30
C SER A 20 -8.88 4.42 6.73
N ASP A 21 -8.12 3.94 5.75
CA ASP A 21 -8.56 2.84 4.88
C ASP A 21 -8.03 1.49 5.33
N ASN A 22 -6.81 1.48 5.89
CA ASN A 22 -6.17 0.25 6.37
C ASN A 22 -6.40 -0.01 7.86
N ARG A 23 -7.37 0.67 8.49
CA ARG A 23 -7.76 0.45 9.89
C ARG A 23 -6.62 0.62 10.91
N MET A 24 -5.56 1.36 10.57
CA MET A 24 -4.50 1.68 11.53
C MET A 24 -5.04 2.47 12.74
N SER A 25 -6.18 3.18 12.58
CA SER A 25 -6.91 3.85 13.66
C SER A 25 -7.72 2.90 14.57
N ARG A 26 -8.02 1.68 14.13
CA ARG A 26 -8.79 0.68 14.88
C ARG A 26 -7.85 -0.45 15.29
N ASN A 27 -7.05 -0.20 16.31
CA ASN A 27 -6.20 -1.24 16.89
C ASN A 27 -7.04 -2.15 17.81
N HIS A 28 -7.07 -3.45 17.50
CA HIS A 28 -7.72 -4.49 18.30
C HIS A 28 -6.72 -5.21 19.23
N LEU A 29 -5.44 -4.89 19.13
CA LEU A 29 -4.36 -5.42 19.96
C LEU A 29 -4.17 -4.54 21.20
N LYS A 30 -3.90 -5.17 22.34
CA LYS A 30 -3.79 -4.47 23.62
C LYS A 30 -2.38 -3.93 23.85
N GLY A 31 -2.28 -2.67 24.27
CA GLY A 31 -1.03 -2.04 24.72
C GLY A 31 -0.14 -1.52 23.59
N THR A 32 0.97 -0.89 24.00
CA THR A 32 1.90 -0.18 23.11
C THR A 32 2.63 -1.11 22.13
N GLU A 33 2.82 -2.37 22.48
CA GLU A 33 3.35 -3.39 21.58
C GLU A 33 2.35 -3.74 20.48
N GLY A 34 1.06 -3.87 20.85
CA GLY A 34 -0.03 -4.07 19.90
C GLY A 34 -0.16 -2.92 18.90
N ASP A 35 0.01 -1.67 19.36
CA ASP A 35 -0.02 -0.49 18.48
C ASP A 35 1.09 -0.54 17.43
N LYS A 36 2.31 -0.94 17.83
CA LYS A 36 3.45 -1.09 16.90
C LYS A 36 3.19 -2.18 15.87
N ILE A 37 2.67 -3.33 16.31
CA ILE A 37 2.36 -4.46 15.43
C ILE A 37 1.24 -4.07 14.45
N ASN A 38 0.19 -3.41 14.91
CA ASN A 38 -0.90 -2.95 14.07
C ASN A 38 -0.40 -1.95 13.00
N ALA A 39 0.45 -1.00 13.38
CA ALA A 39 1.04 -0.05 12.44
C ALA A 39 1.89 -0.74 11.37
N LEU A 40 2.70 -1.73 11.77
CA LEU A 40 3.52 -2.52 10.86
C LEU A 40 2.66 -3.34 9.89
N LEU A 41 1.66 -4.08 10.39
CA LEU A 41 0.76 -4.88 9.57
C LEU A 41 -0.05 -4.03 8.59
N CYS A 42 -0.54 -2.87 9.03
CA CYS A 42 -1.23 -1.92 8.15
C CYS A 42 -0.32 -1.43 7.00
N ALA A 43 0.94 -1.09 7.32
CA ALA A 43 1.92 -0.69 6.33
C ALA A 43 2.26 -1.84 5.36
N CYS A 44 2.46 -3.06 5.86
CA CYS A 44 2.69 -4.25 5.05
C CYS A 44 1.51 -4.51 4.10
N GLY A 45 0.27 -4.50 4.60
CA GLY A 45 -0.93 -4.71 3.80
C GLY A 45 -1.10 -3.68 2.67
N PHE A 46 -0.77 -2.42 2.93
CA PHE A 46 -0.76 -1.38 1.90
C PHE A 46 0.26 -1.67 0.79
N ASN A 47 1.47 -2.09 1.16
CA ASN A 47 2.52 -2.43 0.20
C ASN A 47 2.19 -3.69 -0.60
N PHE A 48 1.64 -4.73 0.03
CA PHE A 48 1.20 -5.95 -0.68
C PHE A 48 0.10 -5.65 -1.70
N ARG A 49 -0.83 -4.75 -1.40
CA ARG A 49 -1.87 -4.35 -2.38
C ARG A 49 -1.28 -3.70 -3.63
N LYS A 50 -0.20 -2.92 -3.49
CA LYS A 50 0.52 -2.35 -4.64
C LYS A 50 1.24 -3.44 -5.43
N LEU A 51 1.91 -4.36 -4.75
CA LEU A 51 2.60 -5.48 -5.39
C LEU A 51 1.63 -6.37 -6.16
N LEU A 52 0.49 -6.74 -5.55
CA LEU A 52 -0.54 -7.55 -6.17
C LEU A 52 -1.14 -6.86 -7.40
N ARG A 53 -1.42 -5.54 -7.35
CA ARG A 53 -1.87 -4.79 -8.53
C ARG A 53 -0.84 -4.82 -9.66
N ALA A 54 0.44 -4.62 -9.35
CA ALA A 54 1.50 -4.67 -10.35
C ALA A 54 1.65 -6.08 -10.93
N PHE A 55 1.57 -7.11 -10.10
CA PHE A 55 1.65 -8.50 -10.50
C PHE A 55 0.46 -8.91 -11.39
N LEU A 56 -0.77 -8.54 -11.01
CA LEU A 56 -1.97 -8.79 -11.82
C LEU A 56 -1.92 -8.05 -13.16
N PHE A 57 -1.49 -6.79 -13.16
CA PHE A 57 -1.28 -6.04 -14.40
C PHE A 57 -0.23 -6.71 -15.30
N TRP A 58 0.88 -7.18 -14.72
CA TRP A 58 1.90 -7.91 -15.44
C TRP A 58 1.39 -9.24 -16.01
N LEU A 59 0.60 -10.00 -15.23
CA LEU A 59 -0.05 -11.23 -15.68
C LEU A 59 -1.01 -10.96 -16.85
N GLN A 60 -1.88 -9.95 -16.74
CA GLN A 60 -2.79 -9.57 -17.81
C GLN A 60 -2.05 -9.17 -19.08
N LYS A 61 -0.92 -8.47 -18.96
CA LYS A 61 -0.11 -8.09 -20.12
C LYS A 61 0.61 -9.28 -20.76
N THR A 62 1.05 -10.24 -19.94
CA THR A 62 1.82 -11.42 -20.38
C THR A 62 0.91 -12.49 -20.98
N PHE A 63 -0.27 -12.70 -20.39
CA PHE A 63 -1.18 -13.81 -20.74
C PHE A 63 -2.53 -13.36 -21.32
N GLY A 64 -2.94 -12.10 -21.12
CA GLY A 64 -4.24 -11.57 -21.51
C GLY A 64 -4.25 -10.80 -22.83
N ARG A 65 -3.31 -11.09 -23.76
CA ARG A 65 -3.42 -10.60 -25.13
C ARG A 65 -4.38 -11.55 -25.86
N PRO A 66 -5.65 -11.19 -26.14
CA PRO A 66 -6.41 -11.96 -27.10
C PRO A 66 -5.62 -11.91 -28.41
N GLU A 67 -5.35 -13.10 -28.96
CA GLU A 67 -4.99 -13.27 -30.35
C GLU A 67 -5.90 -12.35 -31.16
N LYS A 68 -5.33 -11.34 -31.81
CA LYS A 68 -6.09 -10.62 -32.83
C LYS A 68 -6.31 -11.65 -33.92
N CYS A 69 -7.55 -12.12 -34.05
CA CYS A 69 -7.98 -12.74 -35.30
C CYS A 69 -7.84 -11.66 -36.37
N ASP A 70 -6.89 -11.87 -37.28
CA ASP A 70 -6.89 -11.25 -38.60
C ASP A 70 -8.12 -11.71 -39.39
#